data_AF-A0A2U2RVR1-F1
#
_entry.id   AF-A0A2U2RVR1-F1
#
_cell.length_a   1.000
_cell.length_b   1.000
_cell.length_c   1.000
_cell.angle_alpha   90.00
_cell.angle_beta   90.00
_cell.angle_gamma   90.00
#
_symmetry.space_group_name_H-M   'P 1'
#
loop_
_entity.id
_entity.type
_entity.pdbx_description
1 polymer ?
#
loop_
_entity_poly.entity_id
_entity_poly.type
_entity_poly.pdbx_seq_one_letter_code
_entity_poly.pdbx_strand_id
1 'polypeptide(L)' 'THDTAVKVAKNTVSAVKRKNNKYMASDCPLAGKHIKQLAQDTNINNDEALHPIELVAKSYRL' A
#
# COMPACT_ATOMS: atom_id res chain seq x y z
N THR A 1 -17.93 6.38 -9.90
CA THR A 1 -17.25 6.36 -8.58
C THR A 1 -15.90 5.67 -8.60
N HIS A 2 -15.64 4.72 -9.51
CA HIS A 2 -14.31 4.12 -9.69
C HIS A 2 -13.23 5.15 -10.07
N ASP A 3 -13.42 5.92 -11.15
CA ASP A 3 -12.43 6.89 -11.63
C ASP A 3 -12.06 7.96 -10.59
N THR A 4 -13.05 8.37 -9.79
CA THR A 4 -12.83 9.30 -8.67
C THR A 4 -11.93 8.68 -7.61
N ALA A 5 -12.15 7.41 -7.24
CA ALA A 5 -11.33 6.70 -6.28
C ALA A 5 -9.88 6.54 -6.78
N VAL A 6 -9.72 6.19 -8.05
CA VAL A 6 -8.41 6.11 -8.72
C VAL A 6 -7.71 7.47 -8.69
N LYS A 7 -8.42 8.55 -9.04
CA LYS A 7 -7.89 9.93 -9.05
C LYS A 7 -7.38 10.35 -7.67
N VAL A 8 -8.13 10.05 -6.61
CA VAL A 8 -7.76 10.38 -5.22
C VAL A 8 -6.54 9.57 -4.78
N ALA A 9 -6.50 8.28 -5.09
CA ALA A 9 -5.41 7.39 -4.68
C ALA A 9 -4.09 7.59 -5.45
N LYS A 10 -4.13 8.22 -6.63
CA LYS A 10 -2.98 8.40 -7.53
C LYS A 10 -1.77 9.09 -6.86
N ASN A 11 -2.01 10.09 -6.02
CA ASN A 11 -0.95 10.79 -5.30
C ASN A 11 -0.23 9.87 -4.31
N THR A 12 -1.00 9.06 -3.57
CA THR A 12 -0.49 8.09 -2.60
C THR A 12 0.31 7.00 -3.29
N VAL A 13 -0.22 6.40 -4.37
CA VAL A 13 0.48 5.38 -5.17
C VAL A 13 1.80 5.92 -5.71
N SER A 14 1.80 7.16 -6.22
CA SER A 14 3.02 7.82 -6.71
C SER A 14 4.06 8.06 -5.61
N ALA A 15 3.61 8.40 -4.41
CA ALA A 15 4.48 8.56 -3.24
C ALA A 15 5.07 7.23 -2.79
N VAL A 16 4.27 6.15 -2.77
CA VAL A 16 4.73 4.79 -2.45
C VAL A 16 5.78 4.33 -3.46
N LYS A 17 5.52 4.52 -4.76
CA LYS A 17 6.48 4.21 -5.84
C LYS A 17 7.81 4.94 -5.66
N ARG A 18 7.76 6.24 -5.37
CA ARG A 18 8.96 7.07 -5.15
C ARG A 18 9.75 6.65 -3.93
N LYS A 19 9.07 6.33 -2.82
CA LYS A 19 9.73 5.92 -1.58
C LYS A 19 10.39 4.54 -1.72
N ASN A 20 9.83 3.67 -2.54
CA ASN A 20 10.35 2.32 -2.81
C ASN A 20 10.71 1.55 -1.51
N ASN A 21 9.88 1.74 -0.49
CA ASN A 21 10.07 1.08 0.81
C ASN A 21 9.62 -0.36 0.71
N LYS A 22 10.39 -1.29 1.29
CA LYS A 22 10.05 -2.72 1.33
C LYS A 22 8.66 -3.02 1.88
N TYR A 23 8.19 -2.22 2.83
CA TYR A 23 6.88 -2.40 3.48
C TYR A 23 6.00 -1.17 3.35
N MET A 24 4.71 -1.42 3.14
CA MET A 24 3.65 -0.42 3.22
C MET A 24 2.68 -0.87 4.32
N ALA A 25 2.27 0.08 5.18
CA ALA A 25 1.30 -0.18 6.23
C ALA A 25 0.03 0.67 6.05
N SER A 26 -1.13 0.07 6.31
CA SER A 26 -2.44 0.73 6.33
C SER A 26 -3.33 0.07 7.38
N ASP A 27 -3.97 0.89 8.22
CA ASP A 27 -4.94 0.45 9.22
C ASP A 27 -6.27 0.02 8.56
N CYS A 28 -6.69 0.71 7.50
CA CYS A 28 -7.89 0.35 6.77
C CYS A 28 -7.59 -0.81 5.79
N PRO A 29 -8.28 -1.97 5.93
CA PRO A 29 -8.06 -3.12 5.05
C PRO A 29 -8.45 -2.81 3.60
N LEU A 30 -9.43 -1.94 3.39
CA LEU A 30 -9.85 -1.52 2.05
C LEU A 30 -8.82 -0.60 1.40
N ALA A 31 -8.24 0.34 2.16
CA ALA A 31 -7.24 1.27 1.63
C ALA A 31 -5.96 0.54 1.21
N GLY A 32 -5.48 -0.40 2.03
CA GLY A 32 -4.33 -1.24 1.67
C GLY A 32 -4.56 -2.02 0.38
N LYS A 33 -5.74 -2.67 0.25
CA LYS A 33 -6.14 -3.38 -0.97
C LYS A 33 -6.23 -2.46 -2.19
N HIS A 34 -6.85 -1.29 -2.03
CA HIS A 34 -7.04 -0.33 -3.12
C HIS A 34 -5.70 0.21 -3.66
N ILE A 35 -4.77 0.56 -2.77
CA ILE A 35 -3.42 0.99 -3.18
C ILE A 35 -2.63 -0.16 -3.81
N LYS A 36 -2.74 -1.39 -3.29
CA LYS A 36 -2.10 -2.58 -3.87
C LYS A 36 -2.64 -2.91 -5.27
N GLN A 37 -3.93 -2.73 -5.49
CA GLN A 37 -4.55 -2.90 -6.81
C GLN A 37 -3.97 -1.90 -7.81
N LEU A 38 -3.87 -0.63 -7.45
CA LEU A 38 -3.26 0.41 -8.30
C LEU A 38 -1.74 0.27 -8.45
N ALA A 39 -1.09 -0.41 -7.50
CA ALA A 39 0.34 -0.72 -7.52
C ALA A 39 0.70 -1.78 -8.58
N GLN A 40 -0.20 -2.73 -8.87
CA GLN A 40 -0.02 -3.73 -9.94
C GLN A 40 0.05 -3.07 -11.31
N ASP A 41 -0.78 -2.05 -11.55
CA ASP A 41 -0.76 -1.26 -12.79
C ASP A 41 0.49 -0.38 -12.93
N THR A 42 1.20 -0.10 -11.82
CA THR A 42 2.32 0.85 -11.77
C THR A 42 3.70 0.23 -11.52
N ASN A 43 3.78 -1.11 -11.55
CA ASN A 43 5.00 -1.92 -11.39
C ASN A 43 5.72 -1.70 -10.04
N ILE A 44 4.95 -1.52 -8.97
CA ILE A 44 5.46 -1.34 -7.60
C ILE A 44 5.61 -2.72 -6.95
N ASN A 45 6.85 -3.11 -6.65
CA ASN A 45 7.18 -4.36 -5.95
C ASN A 45 7.20 -4.13 -4.43
N ASN A 46 6.01 -4.02 -3.82
CA ASN A 46 5.88 -4.09 -2.36
C ASN A 46 5.29 -5.46 -1.97
N ASP A 47 5.99 -6.17 -1.08
CA ASP A 47 5.64 -7.54 -0.70
C ASP A 47 4.20 -7.63 -0.16
N GLU A 48 3.75 -6.66 0.64
CA GLU A 48 2.41 -6.65 1.24
C GLU A 48 2.00 -5.27 1.75
N ALA A 49 0.69 -4.96 1.64
CA ALA A 49 0.07 -3.90 2.42
C ALA A 49 -0.33 -4.49 3.77
N LEU A 50 0.50 -4.28 4.79
CA LEU A 50 0.30 -4.85 6.14
C LEU A 50 -0.54 -3.93 7.01
N HIS A 51 -1.23 -4.50 7.99
CA HIS A 51 -1.71 -3.71 9.11
C HIS A 51 -0.51 -3.30 9.98
N PRO A 52 -0.48 -2.08 10.56
CA PRO A 52 0.65 -1.63 11.38
C PRO A 52 1.05 -2.62 12.49
N ILE A 53 0.08 -3.32 13.09
CA ILE A 53 0.34 -4.33 14.12
C ILE A 53 1.13 -5.54 13.58
N GLU A 54 0.90 -5.94 12.34
CA GLU A 54 1.60 -7.07 11.71
C GLU A 54 3.05 -6.69 11.38
N LEU A 55 3.27 -5.43 10.97
CA LEU A 55 4.62 -4.92 10.75
C LEU A 55 5.43 -4.92 12.06
N VAL A 56 4.79 -4.54 13.16
CA VAL A 56 5.40 -4.61 14.50
C VAL A 56 5.66 -6.06 14.89
N ALA A 57 4.70 -6.97 14.72
CA ALA A 57 4.91 -8.40 15.00
C ALA A 57 6.10 -8.99 14.22
N LYS A 58 6.21 -8.69 12.91
CA LYS A 58 7.36 -9.09 12.08
C LYS A 58 8.70 -8.60 12.64
N SER A 59 8.75 -7.42 13.26
CA SER A 59 9.98 -6.90 13.88
C SER A 59 10.45 -7.72 15.08
N TYR A 60 9.50 -8.35 15.79
CA TYR A 60 9.76 -9.25 16.90
C TYR A 60 9.97 -10.71 16.46
N ARG A 61 9.96 -10.99 15.14
CA ARG A 61 9.99 -12.35 14.56
C ARG A 61 8.83 -13.23 15.04
N LEU A 62 7.68 -12.59 15.29
CA LEU A 62 6.40 -13.23 15.58
C LEU A 62 5.59 -13.43 14.30
#